data_AF-A0A1Y2HJB8-F1
#
_entry.id   AF-A0A1Y2HJB8-F1
#
_cell.length_a   1.000
_cell.length_b   1.000
_cell.length_c   1.000
_cell.angle_alpha   90.00
_cell.angle_beta   90.00
_cell.angle_gamma   90.00
#
_symmetry.space_group_name_H-M   'P 1'
#
loop_
_entity.id
_entity.type
_entity.pdbx_description
1 polymer ?
#
loop_
_entity_poly.entity_id
_entity_poly.type
_entity_poly.pdbx_seq_one_letter_code
_entity_poly.pdbx_strand_id
1 'polypeptide(L)'
;MRLVKSLSTLDAFPKIDDAFLVRSKSGALTSLVVSSLLCLLAISETARFLAIHHDYKFIVDPTLRQSIDVTVDVTVAMKCEYVTMDVYDVSGTALHVGNTVERIPTLFSTAGVYLHGQRPDGPVAFGAHATSTSAGTPVPADQATACRMRGAFAITKVAGNVHITALGHAYAGQLHVPHEAINFTHRVDQFAFGATEIGATGSASSTSGNNHHHAAASSSAGLQLANPLAGGYEVSLTNFEMYQYFLSIVPSTYTSGSLHLSTNQYAVTDHKKLLTPNSQAEQGIPGIFFRYAFEPIAVSITATGQESLPKFMVRMAGIVGGVYVCMGAVHGVVRWGMDVAQRGLGRVVRI
;
A
#
# COMPACT_ATOMS: atom_id res chain seq x y z
N MET A 1 -30.44 34.50 -27.19
CA MET A 1 -31.86 34.65 -27.63
C MET A 1 -32.47 33.42 -28.32
N ARG A 2 -31.71 32.45 -28.86
CA ARG A 2 -32.30 31.23 -29.47
C ARG A 2 -32.84 30.21 -28.44
N LEU A 3 -32.18 30.04 -27.30
CA LEU A 3 -32.63 29.15 -26.21
C LEU A 3 -33.96 29.57 -25.57
N VAL A 4 -34.17 30.87 -25.37
CA VAL A 4 -35.42 31.40 -24.77
C VAL A 4 -36.64 31.12 -25.64
N LYS A 5 -36.49 31.17 -26.97
CA LYS A 5 -37.56 30.83 -27.93
C LYS A 5 -37.87 29.33 -27.97
N SER A 6 -36.88 28.48 -27.66
CA SER A 6 -37.08 27.02 -27.57
C SER A 6 -37.71 26.59 -26.24
N LEU A 7 -37.60 27.41 -25.20
CA LEU A 7 -38.24 27.17 -23.91
C LEU A 7 -39.71 27.62 -23.91
N SER A 8 -40.08 28.61 -24.72
CA SER A 8 -41.48 29.06 -24.83
C SER A 8 -42.40 28.05 -25.53
N THR A 9 -41.85 27.06 -26.24
CA THR A 9 -42.63 25.99 -26.88
C THR A 9 -42.87 24.78 -25.97
N LEU A 10 -42.24 24.75 -24.78
CA LEU A 10 -42.42 23.71 -23.76
C LEU A 10 -43.39 24.13 -22.64
N ASP A 11 -43.99 25.32 -22.74
CA ASP A 11 -44.95 25.84 -21.78
C ASP A 11 -46.34 25.28 -22.10
N ALA A 12 -46.65 24.11 -21.53
CA ALA A 12 -47.88 23.36 -21.81
C ALA A 12 -49.11 23.87 -21.05
N PHE A 13 -48.99 24.96 -20.27
CA PHE A 13 -50.04 25.44 -19.37
C PHE A 13 -50.49 26.88 -19.71
N PRO A 14 -51.80 27.18 -19.60
CA PRO A 14 -52.31 28.53 -19.77
C PRO A 14 -51.74 29.46 -18.68
N LYS A 15 -51.23 30.63 -19.10
CA LYS A 15 -50.69 31.63 -18.17
C LYS A 15 -51.82 32.25 -17.35
N ILE A 16 -51.65 32.24 -16.03
CA ILE A 16 -52.57 32.80 -15.05
C ILE A 16 -52.40 34.32 -15.02
N ASP A 17 -53.50 35.07 -14.85
CA ASP A 17 -53.47 36.53 -14.75
C ASP A 17 -52.57 37.02 -13.61
N ASP A 18 -51.81 38.09 -13.88
CA ASP A 18 -50.83 38.65 -12.93
C ASP A 18 -51.46 39.13 -11.62
N ALA A 19 -52.77 39.40 -11.59
CA ALA A 19 -53.52 39.79 -10.39
C ALA A 19 -53.55 38.68 -9.31
N PHE A 20 -53.37 37.41 -9.70
CA PHE A 20 -53.34 36.27 -8.78
C PHE A 20 -51.91 35.84 -8.41
N LEU A 21 -50.87 36.56 -8.88
CA LEU A 21 -49.48 36.21 -8.66
C LEU A 21 -48.83 37.09 -7.57
N VAL A 22 -48.57 36.51 -6.39
CA VAL A 22 -47.78 37.18 -5.35
C VAL A 22 -46.29 37.04 -5.68
N ARG A 23 -45.73 38.01 -6.43
CA ARG A 23 -44.30 38.02 -6.78
C ARG A 23 -43.47 38.67 -5.67
N SER A 24 -42.65 37.87 -4.97
CA SER A 24 -41.67 38.38 -3.98
C SER A 24 -40.24 38.21 -4.51
N LYS A 25 -39.48 39.32 -4.58
CA LYS A 25 -38.06 39.31 -4.96
C LYS A 25 -37.21 38.48 -3.99
N SER A 26 -37.54 38.50 -2.69
CA SER A 26 -36.85 37.72 -1.67
C SER A 26 -37.14 36.22 -1.81
N GLY A 27 -38.35 35.84 -2.24
CA GLY A 27 -38.71 34.43 -2.46
C GLY A 27 -37.92 33.79 -3.59
N ALA A 28 -37.72 34.53 -4.70
CA ALA A 28 -36.94 34.06 -5.84
C ALA A 28 -35.46 33.79 -5.47
N LEU A 29 -34.84 34.68 -4.69
CA LEU A 29 -33.46 34.49 -4.23
C LEU A 29 -33.33 33.26 -3.32
N THR A 30 -34.26 33.08 -2.38
CA THR A 30 -34.25 31.92 -1.49
C THR A 30 -34.41 30.60 -2.26
N SER A 31 -35.30 30.55 -3.27
CA SER A 31 -35.48 29.35 -4.09
C SER A 31 -34.25 29.01 -4.94
N LEU A 32 -33.52 30.01 -5.46
CA LEU A 32 -32.28 29.78 -6.21
C LEU A 32 -31.18 29.19 -5.33
N VAL A 33 -30.99 29.74 -4.12
CA VAL A 33 -30.01 29.24 -3.15
C VAL A 33 -30.34 27.80 -2.74
N VAL A 34 -31.62 27.53 -2.43
CA VAL A 34 -32.10 26.21 -2.04
C VAL A 34 -31.96 25.20 -3.19
N SER A 35 -32.29 25.58 -4.42
CA SER A 35 -32.14 24.72 -5.60
C SER A 35 -30.67 24.41 -5.90
N SER A 36 -29.77 25.40 -5.75
CA SER A 36 -28.33 25.19 -5.88
C SER A 36 -27.80 24.22 -4.82
N LEU A 37 -28.20 24.39 -3.55
CA LEU A 37 -27.83 23.49 -2.46
C LEU A 37 -28.33 22.06 -2.70
N LEU A 38 -29.59 21.90 -3.13
CA LEU A 38 -30.16 20.59 -3.46
C LEU A 38 -29.41 19.91 -4.60
N CYS A 39 -29.04 20.66 -5.64
CA CYS A 39 -28.24 20.16 -6.75
C CYS A 39 -26.86 19.67 -6.27
N LEU A 40 -26.17 20.45 -5.43
CA LEU A 40 -24.88 20.06 -4.87
C LEU A 40 -24.97 18.80 -4.00
N LEU A 41 -25.99 18.71 -3.14
CA LEU A 41 -26.20 17.51 -2.30
C LEU A 41 -26.55 16.28 -3.13
N ALA A 42 -27.39 16.42 -4.15
CA ALA A 42 -27.76 15.33 -5.07
C ALA A 42 -26.56 14.84 -5.89
N ILE A 43 -25.73 15.76 -6.39
CA ILE A 43 -24.49 15.43 -7.10
C ILE A 43 -23.52 14.71 -6.16
N SER A 44 -23.33 15.22 -4.95
CA SER A 44 -22.46 14.57 -3.95
C SER A 44 -22.95 13.16 -3.60
N GLU A 45 -24.26 12.96 -3.46
CA GLU A 45 -24.83 11.67 -3.09
C GLU A 45 -24.75 10.67 -4.25
N THR A 46 -24.95 11.14 -5.48
CA THR A 46 -24.77 10.34 -6.69
C THR A 46 -23.31 9.96 -6.89
N ALA A 47 -22.37 10.87 -6.63
CA ALA A 47 -20.94 10.59 -6.67
C ALA A 47 -20.55 9.52 -5.63
N ARG A 48 -21.13 9.55 -4.42
CA ARG A 48 -20.93 8.50 -3.41
C ARG A 48 -21.52 7.17 -3.84
N PHE A 49 -22.72 7.16 -4.44
CA PHE A 49 -23.35 5.94 -4.95
C PHE A 49 -22.54 5.27 -6.08
N LEU A 50 -21.84 6.05 -6.89
CA LEU A 50 -20.94 5.56 -7.92
C LEU A 50 -19.56 5.16 -7.37
N ALA A 51 -19.20 5.59 -6.15
CA ALA A 51 -17.93 5.22 -5.52
C ALA A 51 -17.97 3.79 -4.99
N ILE A 52 -16.86 3.07 -5.15
CA ILE A 52 -16.67 1.74 -4.56
C ILE A 52 -16.24 1.94 -3.11
N HIS A 53 -16.94 1.29 -2.19
CA HIS A 53 -16.57 1.27 -0.78
C HIS A 53 -15.91 -0.05 -0.43
N HIS A 54 -14.83 0.02 0.37
CA HIS A 54 -14.12 -1.14 0.87
C HIS A 54 -14.46 -1.33 2.34
N ASP A 55 -15.07 -2.47 2.66
CA ASP A 55 -15.34 -2.86 4.04
C ASP A 55 -14.17 -3.72 4.56
N TYR A 56 -13.46 -3.22 5.55
CA TYR A 56 -12.35 -3.91 6.21
C TYR A 56 -12.86 -4.65 7.45
N LYS A 57 -12.73 -5.98 7.46
CA LYS A 57 -13.10 -6.82 8.60
C LYS A 57 -11.91 -7.60 9.10
N PHE A 58 -11.61 -7.49 10.38
CA PHE A 58 -10.61 -8.31 11.05
C PHE A 58 -11.27 -9.62 11.50
N ILE A 59 -10.76 -10.73 10.99
CA ILE A 59 -11.23 -12.08 11.33
C ILE A 59 -10.07 -12.89 11.91
N VAL A 60 -10.38 -13.98 12.60
CA VAL A 60 -9.36 -14.96 12.98
C VAL A 60 -8.96 -15.72 11.73
N ASP A 61 -7.66 -15.90 11.53
CA ASP A 61 -7.14 -16.65 10.40
C ASP A 61 -7.42 -18.16 10.55
N PRO A 62 -8.23 -18.78 9.66
CA PRO A 62 -8.50 -20.21 9.73
C PRO A 62 -7.43 -21.06 9.04
N THR A 63 -6.49 -20.44 8.31
CA THR A 63 -5.51 -21.15 7.46
C THR A 63 -4.25 -21.50 8.23
N LEU A 64 -4.29 -22.58 9.01
CA LEU A 64 -3.14 -23.06 9.78
C LEU A 64 -2.25 -23.99 8.95
N ARG A 65 -0.92 -23.84 9.07
CA ARG A 65 0.12 -24.75 8.53
C ARG A 65 0.04 -25.02 7.01
N GLN A 66 -0.56 -24.11 6.25
CA GLN A 66 -0.52 -24.17 4.78
C GLN A 66 0.87 -23.76 4.28
N SER A 67 1.22 -24.21 3.06
CA SER A 67 2.44 -23.76 2.38
C SER A 67 2.23 -22.40 1.75
N ILE A 68 3.20 -21.49 1.89
CA ILE A 68 3.20 -20.15 1.32
C ILE A 68 4.53 -19.94 0.59
N ASP A 69 4.48 -19.40 -0.62
CA ASP A 69 5.69 -19.07 -1.37
C ASP A 69 6.27 -17.73 -0.89
N VAL A 70 7.56 -17.70 -0.60
CA VAL A 70 8.31 -16.48 -0.31
C VAL A 70 9.10 -16.11 -1.54
N THR A 71 8.89 -14.90 -2.05
CA THR A 71 9.70 -14.33 -3.13
C THR A 71 10.77 -13.43 -2.53
N VAL A 72 12.03 -13.66 -2.90
CA VAL A 72 13.20 -12.93 -2.41
C VAL A 72 14.01 -12.36 -3.57
N ASP A 73 14.44 -11.12 -3.42
CA ASP A 73 15.40 -10.42 -4.27
C ASP A 73 16.24 -9.49 -3.37
N VAL A 74 17.42 -9.98 -2.97
CA VAL A 74 18.32 -9.29 -2.03
C VAL A 74 19.73 -9.30 -2.61
N THR A 75 20.37 -8.13 -2.61
CA THR A 75 21.76 -7.99 -3.03
C THR A 75 22.66 -7.73 -1.83
N VAL A 76 23.73 -8.51 -1.67
CA VAL A 76 24.71 -8.39 -0.58
C VAL A 76 26.09 -8.08 -1.16
N ALA A 77 26.83 -7.16 -0.54
CA ALA A 77 28.16 -6.69 -0.96
C ALA A 77 29.29 -7.72 -0.68
N MET A 78 29.07 -8.98 -1.05
CA MET A 78 30.02 -10.08 -0.97
C MET A 78 29.95 -10.94 -2.22
N LYS A 79 31.04 -11.62 -2.58
CA LYS A 79 31.03 -12.59 -3.68
C LYS A 79 30.03 -13.72 -3.40
N CYS A 80 29.39 -14.23 -4.45
CA CYS A 80 28.39 -15.31 -4.33
C CYS A 80 28.92 -16.62 -3.73
N GLU A 81 30.24 -16.84 -3.83
CA GLU A 81 30.92 -17.99 -3.23
C GLU A 81 31.07 -17.88 -1.71
N TYR A 82 30.93 -16.67 -1.15
CA TYR A 82 31.14 -16.41 0.28
C TYR A 82 29.85 -16.32 1.08
N VAL A 83 28.70 -16.21 0.42
CA VAL A 83 27.39 -16.03 1.05
C VAL A 83 26.48 -17.23 0.80
N THR A 84 25.76 -17.64 1.84
CA THR A 84 24.71 -18.67 1.78
C THR A 84 23.39 -18.13 2.31
N MET A 85 22.28 -18.68 1.83
CA MET A 85 20.94 -18.41 2.31
C MET A 85 20.28 -19.71 2.77
N ASP A 86 19.84 -19.74 4.01
CA ASP A 86 19.22 -20.90 4.65
C ASP A 86 17.95 -20.46 5.40
N VAL A 87 16.93 -21.32 5.44
CA VAL A 87 15.67 -21.03 6.14
C VAL A 87 15.50 -22.00 7.29
N TYR A 88 15.23 -21.48 8.48
CA TYR A 88 14.97 -22.25 9.69
C TYR A 88 13.57 -21.94 10.20
N ASP A 89 12.73 -22.94 10.35
CA ASP A 89 11.43 -22.77 11.00
C ASP A 89 11.50 -23.10 12.50
N VAL A 90 10.40 -22.92 13.23
CA VAL A 90 10.26 -23.33 14.64
C VAL A 90 10.46 -24.83 14.88
N SER A 91 10.45 -25.68 13.84
CA SER A 91 10.77 -27.10 13.97
C SER A 91 12.28 -27.35 14.03
N GLY A 92 13.10 -26.34 13.74
CA GLY A 92 14.56 -26.43 13.69
C GLY A 92 15.07 -27.11 12.42
N THR A 93 14.19 -27.40 11.46
CA THR A 93 14.59 -28.00 10.19
C THR A 93 15.15 -26.92 9.28
N ALA A 94 16.41 -27.08 8.86
CA ALA A 94 17.02 -26.22 7.85
C ALA A 94 16.50 -26.61 6.46
N LEU A 95 15.82 -25.68 5.78
CA LEU A 95 15.53 -25.80 4.36
C LEU A 95 16.64 -25.06 3.60
N HIS A 96 17.51 -25.82 2.94
CA HIS A 96 18.54 -25.24 2.08
C HIS A 96 17.90 -24.76 0.78
N VAL A 97 17.90 -23.44 0.56
CA VAL A 97 17.22 -22.79 -0.57
C VAL A 97 18.10 -22.77 -1.83
N GLY A 98 19.27 -23.40 -1.80
CA GLY A 98 20.31 -23.28 -2.84
C GLY A 98 19.89 -23.64 -4.27
N ASN A 99 18.81 -24.43 -4.45
CA ASN A 99 18.30 -24.81 -5.77
C ASN A 99 17.14 -23.93 -6.27
N THR A 100 16.47 -23.19 -5.37
CA THR A 100 15.30 -22.35 -5.69
C THR A 100 15.63 -20.87 -5.72
N VAL A 101 16.77 -20.47 -5.13
CA VAL A 101 17.31 -19.11 -5.18
C VAL A 101 18.59 -19.08 -6.00
N GLU A 102 18.53 -18.39 -7.14
CA GLU A 102 19.67 -18.16 -8.01
C GLU A 102 20.59 -17.11 -7.40
N ARG A 103 21.90 -17.37 -7.46
CA ARG A 103 22.96 -16.44 -7.04
C ARG A 103 23.60 -15.81 -8.27
N ILE A 104 23.33 -14.53 -8.48
CA ILE A 104 23.77 -13.78 -9.65
C ILE A 104 24.94 -12.87 -9.22
N PRO A 105 26.15 -13.06 -9.77
CA PRO A 105 27.28 -12.16 -9.53
C PRO A 105 26.94 -10.76 -10.05
N THR A 106 27.10 -9.73 -9.22
CA THR A 106 26.76 -8.35 -9.57
C THR A 106 27.81 -7.36 -9.05
N LEU A 107 27.78 -6.15 -9.59
CA LEU A 107 28.53 -5.02 -9.06
C LEU A 107 27.66 -4.26 -8.06
N PHE A 108 28.25 -3.87 -6.95
CA PHE A 108 27.59 -3.08 -5.92
C PHE A 108 28.49 -1.91 -5.53
N SER A 109 27.93 -0.71 -5.59
CA SER A 109 28.62 0.54 -5.24
C SER A 109 27.81 1.29 -4.20
N THR A 110 28.48 1.75 -3.15
CA THR A 110 27.92 2.58 -2.07
C THR A 110 28.12 4.08 -2.30
N ALA A 111 28.64 4.49 -3.47
CA ALA A 111 28.89 5.89 -3.77
C ALA A 111 27.58 6.69 -3.78
N GLY A 112 27.44 7.65 -2.86
CA GLY A 112 26.24 8.50 -2.70
C GLY A 112 25.18 7.95 -1.72
N VAL A 113 25.50 6.89 -0.99
CA VAL A 113 24.63 6.24 -0.02
C VAL A 113 24.85 6.85 1.38
N TYR A 114 23.76 7.24 2.06
CA TYR A 114 23.81 7.80 3.42
C TYR A 114 23.30 6.78 4.44
N LEU A 115 23.86 6.78 5.64
CA LEU A 115 23.41 5.89 6.72
C LEU A 115 21.97 6.24 7.13
N HIS A 116 21.18 5.22 7.45
CA HIS A 116 19.82 5.37 7.95
C HIS A 116 19.81 6.33 9.15
N GLY A 117 19.09 7.45 9.05
CA GLY A 117 18.99 8.47 10.11
C GLY A 117 20.06 9.59 10.10
N GLN A 118 21.08 9.54 9.24
CA GLN A 118 22.08 10.61 9.09
C GLN A 118 21.86 11.37 7.78
N ARG A 119 20.89 12.29 7.78
CA ARG A 119 20.52 13.10 6.61
C ARG A 119 20.90 14.57 6.81
N PRO A 120 21.77 15.14 5.98
CA PRO A 120 21.86 16.57 5.79
C PRO A 120 21.07 16.94 4.51
N ASP A 121 19.88 17.51 4.70
CA ASP A 121 19.12 18.35 3.77
C ASP A 121 19.04 17.95 2.27
N GLY A 122 17.95 17.27 1.89
CA GLY A 122 17.47 17.25 0.50
C GLY A 122 16.79 15.96 0.00
N PRO A 123 15.94 16.03 -1.04
CA PRO A 123 15.53 14.87 -1.81
C PRO A 123 16.70 14.43 -2.70
N VAL A 124 17.21 13.21 -2.47
CA VAL A 124 18.30 12.66 -3.27
C VAL A 124 17.77 12.36 -4.67
N ALA A 125 18.33 13.02 -5.68
CA ALA A 125 18.25 12.54 -7.05
C ALA A 125 18.84 11.14 -7.07
N PHE A 126 18.02 10.15 -7.44
CA PHE A 126 18.43 8.77 -7.64
C PHE A 126 19.60 8.74 -8.62
N GLY A 127 20.82 8.68 -8.11
CA GLY A 127 21.97 8.27 -8.89
C GLY A 127 21.67 6.85 -9.36
N ALA A 128 21.55 6.68 -10.67
CA ALA A 128 21.24 5.43 -11.37
C ALA A 128 22.35 4.35 -11.21
N HIS A 129 23.07 4.31 -10.08
CA HIS A 129 24.29 3.51 -9.86
C HIS A 129 24.30 2.66 -8.58
N ALA A 130 23.24 2.67 -7.75
CA ALA A 130 22.89 1.49 -6.95
C ALA A 130 22.06 0.48 -7.78
N THR A 131 22.09 0.62 -9.11
CA THR A 131 21.66 -0.42 -10.03
C THR A 131 22.60 -1.60 -9.82
N SER A 132 22.09 -2.68 -9.23
CA SER A 132 22.48 -4.01 -9.72
C SER A 132 22.31 -3.91 -11.23
N THR A 133 23.40 -3.76 -11.99
CA THR A 133 23.39 -3.78 -13.45
C THR A 133 23.01 -5.19 -13.90
N SER A 134 21.73 -5.53 -13.73
CA SER A 134 21.04 -6.61 -14.43
C SER A 134 20.28 -6.04 -15.62
N ALA A 135 20.65 -4.86 -16.11
CA ALA A 135 20.29 -4.38 -17.43
C ALA A 135 21.18 -5.10 -18.47
N GLY A 136 21.04 -6.43 -18.55
CA GLY A 136 21.39 -7.21 -19.75
C GLY A 136 22.81 -7.77 -19.90
N THR A 137 23.82 -7.36 -19.14
CA THR A 137 25.19 -7.92 -19.28
C THR A 137 25.60 -8.77 -18.07
N PRO A 138 25.89 -10.07 -18.26
CA PRO A 138 26.46 -10.92 -17.21
C PRO A 138 27.78 -10.32 -16.71
N VAL A 139 27.90 -10.10 -15.40
CA VAL A 139 29.18 -9.71 -14.78
C VAL A 139 29.99 -10.99 -14.54
N PRO A 140 31.22 -11.08 -15.05
CA PRO A 140 32.12 -12.19 -14.73
C PRO A 140 32.33 -12.34 -13.21
N ALA A 141 32.35 -13.59 -12.71
CA ALA A 141 32.41 -13.87 -11.27
C ALA A 141 33.67 -13.33 -10.59
N ASP A 142 34.77 -13.19 -11.32
CA ASP A 142 36.05 -12.64 -10.87
C ASP A 142 35.95 -11.13 -10.58
N GLN A 143 35.14 -10.40 -11.35
CA GLN A 143 34.94 -8.95 -11.23
C GLN A 143 33.76 -8.56 -10.33
N ALA A 144 32.90 -9.51 -9.98
CA ALA A 144 31.74 -9.25 -9.12
C ALA A 144 32.17 -8.89 -7.69
N THR A 145 31.62 -7.78 -7.18
CA THR A 145 31.83 -7.30 -5.81
C THR A 145 30.65 -7.63 -4.89
N ALA A 146 29.55 -8.15 -5.45
CA ALA A 146 28.33 -8.48 -4.75
C ALA A 146 27.62 -9.71 -5.32
N CYS A 147 26.67 -10.20 -4.56
CA CYS A 147 25.80 -11.31 -4.92
C CYS A 147 24.35 -10.90 -4.79
N ARG A 148 23.61 -11.01 -5.91
CA ARG A 148 22.17 -10.86 -5.92
C ARG A 148 21.52 -12.23 -5.83
N MET A 149 20.78 -12.45 -4.76
CA MET A 149 20.02 -13.67 -4.49
C MET A 149 18.57 -13.45 -4.89
N ARG A 150 18.13 -14.10 -5.95
CA ARG A 150 16.77 -13.95 -6.49
C ARG A 150 16.11 -15.31 -6.68
N GLY A 151 14.89 -15.45 -6.18
CA GLY A 151 14.11 -16.67 -6.37
C GLY A 151 12.83 -16.70 -5.57
N ALA A 152 12.17 -17.85 -5.58
CA ALA A 152 10.99 -18.11 -4.78
C ALA A 152 11.08 -19.50 -4.15
N PHE A 153 10.70 -19.62 -2.88
CA PHE A 153 10.74 -20.88 -2.15
C PHE A 153 9.52 -21.03 -1.24
N ALA A 154 9.04 -22.26 -1.12
CA ALA A 154 7.89 -22.59 -0.31
C ALA A 154 8.29 -22.75 1.16
N ILE A 155 7.57 -22.08 2.07
CA ILE A 155 7.67 -22.26 3.52
C ILE A 155 6.34 -22.72 4.08
N THR A 156 6.37 -23.36 5.24
CA THR A 156 5.14 -23.58 6.01
C THR A 156 4.74 -22.30 6.74
N LYS A 157 3.43 -22.09 6.91
CA LYS A 157 2.85 -20.96 7.65
C LYS A 157 3.05 -21.12 9.16
N VAL A 158 4.30 -21.00 9.58
CA VAL A 158 4.77 -21.00 10.97
C VAL A 158 5.83 -19.92 11.12
N ALA A 159 6.18 -19.56 12.36
CA ALA A 159 7.28 -18.64 12.56
C ALA A 159 8.60 -19.27 12.10
N GLY A 160 9.49 -18.45 11.56
CA GLY A 160 10.78 -18.90 11.05
C GLY A 160 11.76 -17.75 10.87
N ASN A 161 12.92 -18.08 10.32
CA ASN A 161 14.03 -17.16 10.14
C ASN A 161 14.80 -17.50 8.85
N VAL A 162 14.92 -16.52 7.96
CA VAL A 162 15.79 -16.62 6.79
C VAL A 162 17.16 -16.05 7.17
N HIS A 163 18.19 -16.87 7.07
CA HIS A 163 19.56 -16.53 7.42
C HIS A 163 20.35 -16.32 6.15
N ILE A 164 20.95 -15.14 6.01
CA ILE A 164 21.97 -14.87 4.99
C ILE A 164 23.29 -14.66 5.72
N THR A 165 24.23 -15.57 5.53
CA THR A 165 25.44 -15.63 6.34
C THR A 165 26.68 -15.91 5.51
N ALA A 166 27.85 -15.54 6.05
CA ALA A 166 29.12 -15.88 5.45
C ALA A 166 29.47 -17.35 5.73
N LEU A 167 29.96 -18.07 4.71
CA LEU A 167 30.39 -19.46 4.87
C LEU A 167 31.49 -19.57 5.94
N GLY A 168 31.30 -20.49 6.88
CA GLY A 168 32.23 -20.74 8.00
C GLY A 168 32.06 -19.83 9.22
N HIS A 169 31.15 -18.85 9.20
CA HIS A 169 30.91 -17.91 10.32
C HIS A 169 29.61 -18.15 11.07
N ALA A 170 28.60 -18.71 10.42
CA ALA A 170 27.32 -19.06 11.04
C ALA A 170 27.20 -20.52 11.41
N TYR A 171 27.73 -21.38 10.55
CA TYR A 171 27.71 -22.84 10.70
C TYR A 171 29.06 -23.39 10.28
N ALA A 172 29.48 -24.48 10.92
CA ALA A 172 30.71 -25.16 10.57
C ALA A 172 30.64 -25.62 9.10
N GLY A 173 31.59 -25.15 8.29
CA GLY A 173 31.68 -25.47 6.86
C GLY A 173 33.13 -25.75 6.47
N GLN A 174 33.32 -26.41 5.33
CA GLN A 174 34.66 -26.69 4.80
C GLN A 174 35.39 -25.44 4.32
N LEU A 175 34.62 -24.40 3.95
CA LEU A 175 35.14 -23.10 3.53
C LEU A 175 34.89 -22.08 4.63
N HIS A 176 35.96 -21.40 5.06
CA HIS A 176 35.90 -20.31 6.01
C HIS A 176 36.28 -19.01 5.30
N VAL A 177 35.31 -18.13 5.12
CA VAL A 177 35.51 -16.84 4.46
C VAL A 177 36.47 -15.99 5.28
N PRO A 178 37.50 -15.37 4.66
CA PRO A 178 38.42 -14.49 5.38
C PRO A 178 37.65 -13.28 5.92
N HIS A 179 37.92 -12.90 7.16
CA HIS A 179 37.17 -11.86 7.88
C HIS A 179 37.17 -10.50 7.18
N GLU A 180 38.22 -10.20 6.41
CA GLU A 180 38.37 -8.96 5.62
C GLU A 180 37.45 -8.89 4.40
N ALA A 181 36.97 -10.04 3.91
CA ALA A 181 36.05 -10.12 2.78
C ALA A 181 34.56 -10.11 3.18
N ILE A 182 34.26 -10.10 4.49
CA ILE A 182 32.90 -10.10 5.00
C ILE A 182 32.37 -8.66 5.01
N ASN A 183 31.27 -8.44 4.28
CA ASN A 183 30.61 -7.15 4.22
C ASN A 183 29.09 -7.34 4.03
N PHE A 184 28.32 -7.18 5.10
CA PHE A 184 26.87 -7.35 5.09
C PHE A 184 26.11 -6.11 4.61
N THR A 185 26.79 -5.17 3.93
CA THR A 185 26.10 -4.09 3.21
C THR A 185 25.16 -4.73 2.20
N HIS A 186 23.89 -4.34 2.23
CA HIS A 186 22.89 -5.02 1.42
C HIS A 186 21.75 -4.09 1.00
N ARG A 187 21.02 -4.54 -0.01
CA ARG A 187 19.82 -3.89 -0.53
C ARG A 187 18.74 -4.94 -0.70
N VAL A 188 17.53 -4.62 -0.26
CA VAL A 188 16.36 -5.48 -0.44
C VAL A 188 15.52 -4.88 -1.56
N ASP A 189 15.49 -5.56 -2.70
CA ASP A 189 14.64 -5.16 -3.83
C ASP A 189 13.23 -5.70 -3.67
N GLN A 190 13.12 -6.96 -3.25
CA GLN A 190 11.83 -7.62 -3.01
C GLN A 190 11.93 -8.65 -1.88
N PHE A 191 11.02 -8.55 -0.93
CA PHE A 191 10.75 -9.62 0.04
C PHE A 191 9.23 -9.72 0.21
N ALA A 192 8.61 -10.80 -0.24
CA ALA A 192 7.15 -10.90 -0.29
C ALA A 192 6.65 -12.31 0.01
N PHE A 193 5.43 -12.41 0.55
CA PHE A 193 4.80 -13.67 0.94
C PHE A 193 3.51 -13.90 0.14
N GLY A 194 3.42 -15.03 -0.55
CA GLY A 194 2.29 -15.40 -1.40
C GLY A 194 2.25 -14.63 -2.72
N ALA A 195 1.05 -14.51 -3.29
CA ALA A 195 0.84 -13.84 -4.57
C ALA A 195 1.22 -12.36 -4.49
N THR A 196 2.14 -11.94 -5.36
CA THR A 196 2.63 -10.56 -5.46
C THR A 196 1.82 -9.71 -6.43
N GLU A 197 1.00 -10.31 -7.29
CA GLU A 197 0.18 -9.63 -8.29
C GLU A 197 -1.19 -10.30 -8.50
N ILE A 198 -2.21 -9.51 -8.81
CA ILE A 198 -3.56 -9.99 -9.16
C ILE A 198 -3.51 -10.59 -10.56
N GLY A 199 -3.69 -11.91 -10.68
CA GLY A 199 -3.67 -12.61 -11.97
C GLY A 199 -2.46 -13.55 -12.17
N ALA A 200 -1.49 -13.54 -11.26
CA ALA A 200 -0.55 -14.64 -11.10
C ALA A 200 -1.27 -15.81 -10.42
N THR A 201 -2.19 -16.45 -11.13
CA THR A 201 -2.69 -17.77 -10.75
C THR A 201 -1.48 -18.69 -10.62
N GLY A 202 -1.38 -19.36 -9.48
CA GLY A 202 -0.19 -20.05 -9.02
C GLY A 202 0.45 -21.03 -10.00
N SER A 203 1.61 -21.53 -9.55
CA SER A 203 2.59 -22.33 -10.27
C SER A 203 3.73 -21.50 -10.85
N ALA A 204 4.68 -21.16 -9.99
CA ALA A 204 6.09 -21.19 -10.39
C ALA A 204 6.48 -22.65 -10.72
N SER A 205 5.88 -23.22 -11.77
CA SER A 205 6.44 -24.38 -12.45
C SER A 205 7.59 -23.85 -13.29
N SER A 206 8.80 -24.05 -12.79
CA SER A 206 10.03 -23.96 -13.55
C SER A 206 9.88 -24.71 -14.88
N THR A 207 9.57 -23.99 -15.95
CA THR A 207 9.80 -24.48 -17.30
C THR A 207 10.74 -23.50 -17.96
N SER A 208 11.99 -23.95 -18.07
CA SER A 208 13.04 -23.37 -18.89
C SER A 208 12.48 -23.00 -20.27
N GLY A 209 12.45 -21.72 -20.56
CA GLY A 209 11.96 -21.16 -21.81
C GLY A 209 12.45 -19.73 -21.93
N ASN A 210 13.54 -19.56 -22.67
CA ASN A 210 14.11 -18.26 -23.03
C ASN A 210 13.03 -17.41 -23.70
N ASN A 211 12.53 -16.37 -23.02
CA ASN A 211 11.95 -15.17 -23.62
C ASN A 211 11.90 -14.06 -22.57
N HIS A 212 12.82 -13.10 -22.70
CA HIS A 212 12.83 -11.87 -21.93
C HIS A 212 11.68 -10.97 -22.37
N HIS A 213 10.51 -11.16 -21.75
CA HIS A 213 9.52 -10.10 -21.67
C HIS A 213 9.58 -9.51 -20.28
N HIS A 214 10.20 -8.33 -20.21
CA HIS A 214 9.92 -7.38 -19.14
C HIS A 214 8.41 -7.15 -19.12
N ALA A 215 7.71 -7.79 -18.20
CA ALA A 215 6.39 -7.36 -17.82
C ALA A 215 6.57 -5.96 -17.22
N ALA A 216 6.36 -4.96 -18.07
CA ALA A 216 6.17 -3.59 -17.64
C ALA A 216 5.14 -3.62 -16.52
N ALA A 217 5.45 -2.95 -15.42
CA ALA A 217 4.51 -2.59 -14.37
C ALA A 217 3.31 -1.91 -15.03
N SER A 218 2.32 -2.69 -15.44
CA SER A 218 1.10 -2.18 -16.03
C SER A 218 0.30 -1.64 -14.86
N SER A 219 0.13 -0.33 -14.87
CA SER A 219 -0.77 0.41 -14.00
C SER A 219 -2.21 -0.09 -14.21
N SER A 220 -2.53 -1.24 -13.64
CA SER A 220 -3.90 -1.57 -13.27
C SER A 220 -4.15 -0.85 -11.95
N ALA A 221 -5.30 -0.19 -11.82
CA ALA A 221 -5.76 0.43 -10.58
C ALA A 221 -6.13 -0.67 -9.55
N GLY A 222 -5.16 -1.53 -9.22
CA GLY A 222 -5.30 -2.72 -8.40
C GLY A 222 -4.37 -2.61 -7.20
N LEU A 223 -4.97 -2.76 -6.02
CA LEU A 223 -4.35 -2.91 -4.70
C LEU A 223 -2.80 -2.98 -4.71
N GLN A 224 -2.13 -1.86 -4.48
CA GLN A 224 -0.68 -1.85 -4.35
C GLN A 224 -0.31 -2.51 -3.02
N LEU A 225 0.16 -3.76 -3.07
CA LEU A 225 0.70 -4.43 -1.90
C LEU A 225 1.95 -3.67 -1.45
N ALA A 226 1.83 -2.94 -0.34
CA ALA A 226 2.97 -2.28 0.26
C ALA A 226 3.99 -3.33 0.68
N ASN A 227 5.22 -3.21 0.15
CA ASN A 227 6.37 -4.01 0.51
C ASN A 227 7.32 -3.10 1.30
N PRO A 228 7.27 -3.07 2.64
CA PRO A 228 8.02 -2.08 3.41
C PRO A 228 9.55 -2.23 3.30
N LEU A 229 10.04 -3.43 2.95
CA LEU A 229 11.48 -3.65 2.73
C LEU A 229 11.94 -3.27 1.32
N ALA A 230 11.03 -3.12 0.35
CA ALA A 230 11.40 -2.88 -1.03
C ALA A 230 12.10 -1.52 -1.21
N GLY A 231 13.28 -1.54 -1.82
CA GLY A 231 14.12 -0.36 -2.02
C GLY A 231 14.91 0.07 -0.78
N GLY A 232 14.79 -0.66 0.33
CA GLY A 232 15.61 -0.46 1.53
C GLY A 232 17.05 -0.90 1.31
N TYR A 233 18.01 -0.20 1.91
CA TYR A 233 19.41 -0.59 1.92
C TYR A 233 20.02 -0.30 3.29
N GLU A 234 21.05 -1.07 3.64
CA GLU A 234 21.84 -0.86 4.84
C GLU A 234 23.33 -0.98 4.52
N VAL A 235 24.13 -0.12 5.14
CA VAL A 235 25.58 -0.09 4.98
C VAL A 235 26.27 -0.61 6.24
N SER A 236 27.10 -1.63 6.07
CA SER A 236 27.90 -2.24 7.12
C SER A 236 29.09 -1.33 7.43
N LEU A 237 29.31 -1.01 8.71
CA LEU A 237 30.45 -0.20 9.15
C LEU A 237 31.65 -1.08 9.53
N THR A 238 31.36 -2.25 10.06
CA THR A 238 32.35 -3.28 10.38
C THR A 238 32.01 -4.59 9.67
N ASN A 239 32.97 -5.51 9.63
CA ASN A 239 32.80 -6.83 9.00
C ASN A 239 31.94 -7.80 9.83
N PHE A 240 31.74 -7.50 11.12
CA PHE A 240 31.00 -8.34 12.07
C PHE A 240 29.76 -7.62 12.59
N GLU A 241 28.79 -7.44 11.72
CA GLU A 241 27.49 -6.87 12.08
C GLU A 241 26.38 -7.90 11.90
N MET A 242 25.39 -7.81 12.77
CA MET A 242 24.17 -8.59 12.72
C MET A 242 23.00 -7.66 12.42
N TYR A 243 22.33 -7.90 11.31
CA TYR A 243 21.12 -7.23 10.89
C TYR A 243 19.92 -8.15 11.12
N GLN A 244 18.92 -7.69 11.86
CA GLN A 244 17.73 -8.45 12.18
C GLN A 244 16.49 -7.68 11.75
N TYR A 245 15.73 -8.24 10.83
CA TYR A 245 14.42 -7.76 10.40
C TYR A 245 13.35 -8.66 11.00
N PHE A 246 12.48 -8.08 11.83
CA PHE A 246 11.32 -8.79 12.37
C PHE A 246 10.10 -8.44 11.51
N LEU A 247 9.50 -9.46 10.91
CA LEU A 247 8.39 -9.38 9.97
C LEU A 247 7.13 -9.95 10.63
N SER A 248 6.15 -9.08 10.88
CA SER A 248 4.80 -9.48 11.33
C SER A 248 3.88 -9.56 10.11
N ILE A 249 3.51 -10.77 9.72
CA ILE A 249 2.72 -11.04 8.51
C ILE A 249 1.24 -11.16 8.85
N VAL A 250 0.40 -10.41 8.15
CA VAL A 250 -1.05 -10.41 8.27
C VAL A 250 -1.67 -10.91 6.95
N PRO A 251 -2.28 -12.10 6.94
CA PRO A 251 -3.02 -12.60 5.78
C PRO A 251 -4.17 -11.67 5.42
N SER A 252 -4.36 -11.41 4.14
CA SER A 252 -5.36 -10.49 3.62
C SER A 252 -6.12 -11.09 2.44
N THR A 253 -7.43 -11.19 2.56
CA THR A 253 -8.29 -11.72 1.49
C THR A 253 -9.09 -10.59 0.88
N TYR A 254 -8.94 -10.37 -0.43
CA TYR A 254 -9.74 -9.43 -1.20
C TYR A 254 -10.89 -10.15 -1.90
N THR A 255 -12.11 -9.69 -1.66
CA THR A 255 -13.34 -10.25 -2.22
C THR A 255 -14.10 -9.19 -2.99
N SER A 256 -14.33 -9.41 -4.28
CA SER A 256 -15.05 -8.49 -5.17
C SER A 256 -15.94 -9.29 -6.10
N GLY A 257 -17.23 -9.41 -5.77
CA GLY A 257 -18.15 -10.28 -6.51
C GLY A 257 -17.72 -11.74 -6.43
N SER A 258 -17.38 -12.36 -7.57
CA SER A 258 -16.86 -13.73 -7.64
C SER A 258 -15.33 -13.83 -7.52
N LEU A 259 -14.61 -12.71 -7.56
CA LEU A 259 -13.16 -12.68 -7.43
C LEU A 259 -12.77 -12.81 -5.94
N HIS A 260 -12.05 -13.88 -5.62
CA HIS A 260 -11.42 -14.09 -4.32
C HIS A 260 -9.90 -14.14 -4.52
N LEU A 261 -9.19 -13.21 -3.91
CA LEU A 261 -7.74 -13.12 -3.97
C LEU A 261 -7.17 -13.22 -2.55
N SER A 262 -6.23 -14.14 -2.34
CA SER A 262 -5.48 -14.25 -1.09
C SER A 262 -4.11 -13.59 -1.27
N THR A 263 -3.79 -12.68 -0.36
CA THR A 263 -2.55 -11.89 -0.34
C THR A 263 -2.01 -11.86 1.07
N ASN A 264 -0.76 -11.41 1.25
CA ASN A 264 -0.22 -11.16 2.58
C ASN A 264 0.35 -9.75 2.64
N GLN A 265 0.04 -9.05 3.72
CA GLN A 265 0.68 -7.79 4.07
C GLN A 265 1.61 -8.05 5.24
N TYR A 266 2.63 -7.23 5.43
CA TYR A 266 3.50 -7.37 6.59
C TYR A 266 4.03 -6.02 7.06
N ALA A 267 4.33 -5.95 8.35
CA ALA A 267 5.04 -4.85 8.98
C ALA A 267 6.47 -5.29 9.31
N VAL A 268 7.38 -4.32 9.40
CA VAL A 268 8.82 -4.56 9.57
C VAL A 268 9.34 -3.71 10.71
N THR A 269 10.16 -4.32 11.57
CA THR A 269 11.04 -3.60 12.49
C THR A 269 12.45 -4.10 12.32
N ASP A 270 13.40 -3.19 12.14
CA ASP A 270 14.81 -3.47 11.98
C ASP A 270 15.58 -3.32 13.30
N HIS A 271 16.63 -4.11 13.47
CA HIS A 271 17.55 -4.03 14.59
C HIS A 271 18.97 -4.36 14.11
N LYS A 272 19.92 -3.51 14.45
CA LYS A 272 21.34 -3.66 14.12
C LYS A 272 22.15 -3.88 15.39
N LYS A 273 22.99 -4.92 15.40
CA LYS A 273 23.93 -5.21 16.49
C LYS A 273 25.35 -5.29 15.94
N LEU A 274 26.27 -4.55 16.56
CA LEU A 274 27.70 -4.69 16.32
C LEU A 274 28.22 -5.85 17.18
N LEU A 275 29.09 -6.69 16.60
CA LEU A 275 29.67 -7.84 17.29
C LEU A 275 31.17 -7.63 17.46
N THR A 276 31.61 -7.39 18.70
CA THR A 276 33.04 -7.31 19.00
C THR A 276 33.58 -8.72 19.28
N PRO A 277 34.64 -9.19 18.60
CA PRO A 277 35.15 -10.56 18.73
C PRO A 277 35.60 -11.00 20.13
N ASN A 278 35.79 -10.06 21.07
CA ASN A 278 36.44 -10.31 22.37
C ASN A 278 35.56 -10.05 23.60
N SER A 279 34.27 -9.68 23.43
CA SER A 279 33.36 -9.41 24.54
C SER A 279 32.36 -10.57 24.69
N GLN A 280 32.35 -11.25 25.85
CA GLN A 280 31.38 -12.33 26.11
C GLN A 280 29.92 -11.84 26.09
N ALA A 281 29.68 -10.54 26.29
CA ALA A 281 28.35 -9.93 26.24
C ALA A 281 27.83 -9.69 24.80
N GLU A 282 28.68 -9.77 23.78
CA GLU A 282 28.33 -9.46 22.38
C GLU A 282 28.50 -10.67 21.46
N GLN A 283 28.38 -11.89 22.01
CA GLN A 283 28.31 -13.10 21.19
C GLN A 283 27.09 -13.05 20.25
N GLY A 284 27.32 -13.43 19.00
CA GLY A 284 26.32 -13.45 17.94
C GLY A 284 26.95 -13.91 16.63
N ILE A 285 26.12 -14.39 15.72
CA ILE A 285 26.54 -14.77 14.37
C ILE A 285 26.40 -13.54 13.47
N PRO A 286 27.45 -13.08 12.78
CA PRO A 286 27.34 -11.97 11.84
C PRO A 286 26.54 -12.42 10.62
N GLY A 287 25.64 -11.57 10.13
CA GLY A 287 24.70 -11.95 9.09
C GLY A 287 23.47 -11.06 8.99
N ILE A 288 22.63 -11.37 8.00
CA ILE A 288 21.33 -10.73 7.79
C ILE A 288 20.25 -11.77 8.08
N PHE A 289 19.32 -11.43 8.96
CA PHE A 289 18.30 -12.34 9.48
C PHE A 289 16.91 -11.76 9.27
N PHE A 290 16.07 -12.44 8.48
CA PHE A 290 14.65 -12.10 8.33
C PHE A 290 13.80 -13.04 9.18
N ARG A 291 13.48 -12.60 10.39
CA ARG A 291 12.63 -13.32 11.34
C ARG A 291 11.19 -13.03 11.02
N TYR A 292 10.42 -14.02 10.61
CA TYR A 292 9.03 -13.83 10.24
C TYR A 292 8.09 -14.61 11.16
N ALA A 293 6.93 -14.01 11.46
CA ALA A 293 5.84 -14.62 12.20
C ALA A 293 4.50 -14.24 11.57
N PHE A 294 3.56 -15.17 11.60
CA PHE A 294 2.19 -14.92 11.15
C PHE A 294 1.34 -14.47 12.34
N GLU A 295 0.67 -13.34 12.18
CA GLU A 295 -0.30 -12.85 13.15
C GLU A 295 -1.56 -13.71 13.11
N PRO A 296 -2.21 -13.98 14.26
CA PRO A 296 -3.43 -14.80 14.33
C PRO A 296 -4.68 -14.09 13.77
N ILE A 297 -4.53 -12.87 13.25
CA ILE A 297 -5.58 -12.06 12.65
C ILE A 297 -5.39 -12.02 11.13
N ALA A 298 -6.49 -12.02 10.40
CA ALA A 298 -6.55 -11.82 8.96
C ALA A 298 -7.49 -10.66 8.62
N VAL A 299 -7.18 -9.95 7.53
CA VAL A 299 -7.99 -8.85 7.03
C VAL A 299 -8.80 -9.31 5.84
N SER A 300 -10.13 -9.33 5.98
CA SER A 300 -11.04 -9.52 4.86
C SER A 300 -11.43 -8.15 4.33
N ILE A 301 -11.01 -7.86 3.10
CA ILE A 301 -11.37 -6.66 2.35
C ILE A 301 -12.48 -7.07 1.40
N THR A 302 -13.71 -6.65 1.70
CA THR A 302 -14.82 -6.83 0.77
C THR A 302 -15.02 -5.52 0.02
N ALA A 303 -14.78 -5.54 -1.28
CA ALA A 303 -15.26 -4.52 -2.19
C ALA A 303 -16.74 -4.78 -2.40
N THR A 304 -17.57 -4.22 -1.52
CA THR A 304 -19.00 -4.14 -1.77
C THR A 304 -19.19 -3.23 -2.97
N GLY A 305 -19.80 -3.77 -4.04
CA GLY A 305 -20.25 -2.94 -5.16
C GLY A 305 -21.21 -1.84 -4.70
N GLN A 306 -21.59 -0.96 -5.63
CA GLN A 306 -22.47 0.20 -5.40
C GLN A 306 -23.52 -0.08 -4.31
N GLU A 307 -23.69 0.87 -3.37
CA GLU A 307 -24.73 0.76 -2.34
C GLU A 307 -26.06 0.33 -3.00
N SER A 308 -26.84 -0.53 -2.35
CA SER A 308 -28.06 -1.04 -2.97
C SER A 308 -28.98 0.13 -3.39
N LEU A 309 -29.56 0.03 -4.59
CA LEU A 309 -30.44 1.08 -5.13
C LEU A 309 -31.53 1.54 -4.15
N PRO A 310 -32.15 0.67 -3.33
CA PRO A 310 -33.09 1.10 -2.29
C PRO A 310 -32.46 2.03 -1.24
N LYS A 311 -31.22 1.77 -0.81
CA LYS A 311 -30.50 2.59 0.18
C LYS A 311 -30.21 3.98 -0.39
N PHE A 312 -29.82 4.06 -1.66
CA PHE A 312 -29.66 5.33 -2.38
C PHE A 312 -30.98 6.10 -2.48
N MET A 313 -32.07 5.44 -2.86
CA MET A 313 -33.39 6.09 -2.99
C MET A 313 -33.88 6.69 -1.68
N VAL A 314 -33.68 5.99 -0.55
CA VAL A 314 -34.01 6.52 0.78
C VAL A 314 -33.20 7.78 1.10
N ARG A 315 -31.90 7.79 0.79
CA ARG A 315 -31.02 8.95 1.03
C ARG A 315 -31.40 10.15 0.14
N MET A 316 -31.72 9.91 -1.14
CA MET A 316 -32.22 10.94 -2.05
C MET A 316 -33.55 11.54 -1.60
N ALA A 317 -34.49 10.70 -1.17
CA ALA A 317 -35.77 11.16 -0.62
C ALA A 317 -35.57 12.00 0.65
N GLY A 318 -34.63 11.61 1.52
CA GLY A 318 -34.24 12.37 2.70
C GLY A 318 -33.66 13.75 2.37
N ILE A 319 -32.82 13.86 1.34
CA ILE A 319 -32.27 15.15 0.88
C ILE A 319 -33.39 16.06 0.37
N VAL A 320 -34.25 15.56 -0.51
CA VAL A 320 -35.35 16.35 -1.09
C VAL A 320 -36.33 16.80 0.01
N GLY A 321 -36.74 15.88 0.88
CA GLY A 321 -37.66 16.17 1.99
C GLY A 321 -37.06 17.14 3.02
N GLY A 322 -35.80 16.92 3.43
CA GLY A 322 -35.11 17.77 4.39
C GLY A 322 -34.93 19.20 3.88
N VAL A 323 -34.57 19.37 2.61
CA VAL A 323 -34.42 20.70 2.00
C VAL A 323 -35.76 21.44 1.92
N TYR A 324 -36.85 20.74 1.57
CA TYR A 324 -38.18 21.35 1.50
C TYR A 324 -38.68 21.84 2.87
N VAL A 325 -38.48 21.06 3.93
CA VAL A 325 -38.82 21.45 5.31
C VAL A 325 -37.97 22.64 5.77
N CYS A 326 -36.66 22.61 5.49
CA CYS A 326 -35.76 23.70 5.84
C CYS A 326 -36.11 25.00 5.13
N MET A 327 -36.56 24.96 3.86
CA MET A 327 -37.02 26.13 3.14
C MET A 327 -38.18 26.83 3.87
N GLY A 328 -39.16 26.07 4.36
CA GLY A 328 -40.29 26.61 5.13
C GLY A 328 -39.84 27.28 6.43
N ALA A 329 -38.92 26.65 7.16
CA ALA A 329 -38.36 27.19 8.40
C ALA A 329 -37.55 28.47 8.17
N VAL A 330 -36.65 28.47 7.16
CA VAL A 330 -35.83 29.64 6.79
C VAL A 330 -36.73 30.80 6.39
N HIS A 331 -37.76 30.56 5.58
CA HIS A 331 -38.70 31.60 5.19
C HIS A 331 -39.47 32.17 6.39
N GLY A 332 -39.87 31.32 7.35
CA GLY A 332 -40.48 31.74 8.61
C GLY A 332 -39.56 32.62 9.45
N VAL A 333 -38.29 32.21 9.61
CA VAL A 333 -37.28 32.97 10.38
C VAL A 333 -36.96 34.31 9.71
N VAL A 334 -36.79 34.34 8.39
CA VAL A 334 -36.54 35.58 7.64
C VAL A 334 -37.70 36.56 7.81
N ARG A 335 -38.95 36.10 7.69
CA ARG A 335 -40.13 36.95 7.93
C ARG A 335 -40.20 37.45 9.36
N TRP A 336 -40.03 36.57 10.33
CA TRP A 336 -40.01 36.96 11.74
C TRP A 336 -38.92 38.01 12.03
N GLY A 337 -37.71 37.82 11.47
CA GLY A 337 -36.61 38.79 11.60
C GLY A 337 -36.94 40.14 10.95
N MET A 338 -37.56 40.14 9.77
CA MET A 338 -38.06 41.36 9.12
C MET A 338 -39.12 42.07 9.97
N ASP A 339 -40.08 41.33 10.53
CA ASP A 339 -41.14 41.88 11.37
C ASP A 339 -40.59 42.49 12.67
N VAL A 340 -39.59 41.84 13.30
CA VAL A 340 -38.90 42.36 14.48
C VAL A 340 -38.11 43.63 14.14
N ALA A 341 -37.40 43.66 13.01
CA ALA A 341 -36.65 44.83 12.57
C ALA A 341 -37.58 46.03 12.30
N GLN A 342 -38.72 45.81 11.66
CA GLN A 342 -39.72 46.86 11.41
C GLN A 342 -40.37 47.38 12.71
N ARG A 343 -40.67 46.50 13.66
CA ARG A 343 -41.18 46.89 14.99
C ARG A 343 -40.13 47.66 15.81
N GLY A 344 -38.86 47.34 15.66
CA GLY A 344 -37.74 48.08 16.25
C GLY A 344 -37.57 49.48 15.67
N LEU A 345 -37.61 49.63 14.35
CA LEU A 345 -37.54 50.95 13.68
C LEU A 345 -38.76 51.83 13.99
N GLY A 346 -39.97 51.26 14.06
CA GLY A 346 -41.18 52.00 14.40
C GLY A 346 -41.20 52.59 15.82
N ARG A 347 -40.33 52.11 16.71
CA ARG A 347 -40.18 52.62 18.08
C ARG A 347 -39.12 53.74 18.19
N VAL A 348 -38.23 53.88 17.21
CA VAL A 348 -37.20 54.95 17.15
C VAL A 348 -37.72 56.23 16.46
N VAL A 349 -38.74 56.13 15.61
CA VAL A 349 -39.33 57.28 14.87
C VAL A 349 -40.42 58.02 15.69
N ARG A 350 -40.61 57.65 16.97
CA ARG A 350 -41.65 58.22 17.85
C ARG A 350 -41.09 58.93 19.09
N ILE A 351 -39.90 59.54 18.97
CA ILE A 351 -39.28 60.41 19.98
C ILE A 351 -39.04 61.77 19.36
#